data_AF-A0AAE1Q8Z6-F1
#
_entry.id   AF-A0AAE1Q8Z6-F1
#
_cell.length_a   1.000
_cell.length_b   1.000
_cell.length_c   1.000
_cell.angle_alpha   90.00
_cell.angle_beta   90.00
_cell.angle_gamma   90.00
#
_symmetry.space_group_name_H-M   'P 1'
#
loop_
_entity.id
_entity.type
_entity.pdbx_description
1 polymer ?
#
loop_
_entity_poly.entity_id
_entity_poly.type
_entity_poly.pdbx_seq_one_letter_code
_entity_poly.pdbx_strand_id
1 'polypeptide(L)'
;MSNTTGPQVAYFGQDASFGYPDGVSIVDFVPEHMKHMIHQHWYNFPPVNPMWHYLLGVIYIFLGFFSVTGNGLVVYLYTKSKALKTPLTSL
;
A
#
# COMPACT_ATOMS: atom_id res chain seq x y z
N MET A 1 -4.68 -34.09 -7.02
CA MET A 1 -4.92 -33.31 -5.79
C MET A 1 -3.56 -32.80 -5.32
N SER A 2 -3.15 -31.61 -5.75
CA SER A 2 -1.85 -31.03 -5.34
C SER A 2 -1.98 -30.53 -3.91
N ASN A 3 -1.19 -31.12 -3.02
CA ASN A 3 -1.14 -30.80 -1.59
C ASN A 3 -0.63 -29.35 -1.40
N THR A 4 -1.51 -28.43 -0.98
CA THR A 4 -1.27 -26.97 -0.92
C THR A 4 -0.73 -26.48 0.42
N THR A 5 -0.05 -27.31 1.20
CA THR A 5 0.41 -26.98 2.56
C THR A 5 1.70 -26.13 2.64
N GLY A 6 2.12 -25.52 1.52
CA GLY A 6 3.31 -24.65 1.48
C GLY A 6 2.93 -23.15 1.61
N PRO A 7 3.90 -22.26 1.84
CA PRO A 7 3.64 -20.81 1.78
C PRO A 7 3.07 -20.49 0.39
N GLN A 8 1.78 -20.14 0.35
CA GLN A 8 1.06 -19.78 -0.86
C GLN A 8 1.69 -18.52 -1.48
N VAL A 9 2.57 -18.75 -2.46
CA VAL A 9 3.26 -17.71 -3.24
C VAL A 9 2.58 -17.59 -4.60
N ALA A 10 2.46 -16.37 -5.10
CA ALA A 10 2.06 -16.14 -6.48
C ALA A 10 3.04 -16.88 -7.40
N TYR A 11 2.51 -17.64 -8.36
CA TYR A 11 3.33 -18.43 -9.29
C TYR A 11 3.22 -17.88 -10.71
N PHE A 12 4.30 -18.03 -11.48
CA PHE A 12 4.32 -17.70 -12.91
C PHE A 12 3.97 -18.95 -13.71
N GLY A 13 2.71 -19.03 -14.15
CA GLY A 13 2.20 -20.15 -14.94
C GLY A 13 2.82 -20.26 -16.33
N GLN A 14 2.66 -21.43 -16.95
CA GLN A 14 3.21 -21.77 -18.26
C GLN A 14 2.71 -20.85 -19.40
N ASP A 15 1.55 -20.21 -19.21
CA ASP A 15 0.92 -19.26 -20.15
C ASP A 15 1.20 -17.78 -19.81
N ALA A 16 2.34 -17.47 -19.18
CA ALA A 16 2.65 -16.13 -18.65
C ALA A 16 1.58 -15.56 -17.71
N SER A 17 0.75 -16.43 -17.13
CA SER A 17 -0.29 -16.08 -16.16
C SER A 17 0.35 -15.98 -14.79
N PHE A 18 0.50 -14.76 -14.28
CA PHE A 18 0.94 -14.49 -12.91
C PHE A 18 -0.29 -14.39 -12.01
N GLY A 19 -0.42 -15.31 -11.05
CA GLY A 19 -1.64 -15.43 -10.24
C GLY A 19 -1.53 -16.38 -9.07
N TYR A 20 -2.69 -16.64 -8.46
CA TYR A 20 -2.86 -17.57 -7.35
C TYR A 20 -3.52 -18.87 -7.86
N PRO A 21 -3.30 -20.02 -7.18
CA PRO A 21 -3.96 -21.27 -7.52
C PRO A 21 -5.49 -21.20 -7.32
N ASP A 22 -6.25 -22.04 -8.03
CA ASP A 22 -7.70 -22.07 -7.90
C ASP A 22 -8.14 -22.54 -6.50
N GLY A 23 -9.21 -21.93 -5.97
CA GLY A 23 -9.82 -22.30 -4.70
C GLY A 23 -9.25 -21.61 -3.45
N VAL A 24 -8.27 -20.72 -3.59
CA VAL A 24 -7.83 -19.86 -2.47
C VAL A 24 -8.71 -18.63 -2.33
N SER A 25 -9.00 -18.24 -1.09
CA SER A 25 -9.68 -16.99 -0.74
C SER A 25 -8.66 -15.94 -0.32
N ILE A 26 -9.02 -14.65 -0.44
CA ILE A 26 -8.17 -13.55 0.04
C ILE A 26 -7.87 -13.65 1.54
N VAL A 27 -8.73 -14.32 2.32
CA VAL A 27 -8.58 -14.46 3.77
C VAL A 27 -7.52 -15.52 4.15
N ASP A 28 -7.14 -16.41 3.22
CA ASP A 28 -6.12 -17.43 3.47
C ASP A 28 -4.72 -16.83 3.65
N PHE A 29 -4.49 -15.62 3.12
CA PHE A 29 -3.25 -14.88 3.27
C PHE A 29 -3.14 -14.13 4.60
N VAL A 30 -4.24 -14.11 5.38
CA VAL A 30 -4.30 -13.33 6.62
C VAL A 30 -3.90 -14.21 7.80
N PRO A 31 -2.95 -13.76 8.65
CA PRO A 31 -2.60 -14.45 9.89
C PRO A 31 -3.82 -14.72 10.77
N GLU A 32 -3.87 -15.89 11.43
CA GLU A 32 -5.02 -16.31 12.23
C GLU A 32 -5.46 -15.28 13.28
N HIS A 33 -4.51 -14.59 13.91
CA HIS A 33 -4.78 -13.56 14.91
C HIS A 33 -5.52 -12.33 14.36
N MET A 34 -5.50 -12.08 13.05
CA MET A 34 -6.23 -10.95 12.42
C MET A 34 -7.53 -11.38 11.75
N LYS A 35 -7.80 -12.69 11.60
CA LYS A 35 -9.02 -13.17 10.92
C LYS A 35 -10.31 -12.70 11.59
N HIS A 36 -10.28 -12.47 12.91
CA HIS A 36 -11.43 -11.93 13.66
C HIS A 36 -11.80 -10.49 13.29
N MET A 37 -10.87 -9.72 12.69
CA MET A 37 -11.12 -8.35 12.23
C MET A 37 -11.72 -8.31 10.81
N ILE A 38 -11.79 -9.46 10.13
CA ILE A 38 -12.25 -9.55 8.76
C ILE A 38 -13.72 -9.92 8.74
N HIS A 39 -14.52 -9.04 8.15
CA HIS A 39 -15.94 -9.28 7.96
C HIS A 39 -16.20 -10.48 7.03
N GLN A 40 -17.22 -11.30 7.33
CA GLN A 40 -17.57 -12.51 6.58
C GLN A 40 -17.78 -12.28 5.07
N HIS A 41 -18.22 -11.07 4.68
CA HIS A 41 -18.35 -10.65 3.28
C HIS A 41 -17.08 -10.91 2.45
N TRP A 42 -15.90 -10.70 3.04
CA TRP A 42 -14.62 -10.78 2.34
C TRP A 42 -14.18 -12.20 2.00
N TYR A 43 -14.78 -13.23 2.61
CA TYR A 43 -14.45 -14.63 2.34
C TYR A 43 -14.92 -15.08 0.94
N ASN A 44 -15.92 -14.41 0.38
CA ASN A 44 -16.50 -14.74 -0.92
C ASN A 44 -15.64 -14.27 -2.11
N PHE A 45 -14.58 -13.50 -1.88
CA PHE A 45 -13.77 -12.93 -2.94
C PHE A 45 -12.49 -13.73 -3.17
N PRO A 46 -12.20 -14.11 -4.42
CA PRO A 46 -10.90 -14.67 -4.76
C PRO A 46 -9.80 -13.60 -4.60
N PRO A 47 -8.55 -14.00 -4.37
CA PRO A 47 -7.45 -13.06 -4.26
C PRO A 47 -7.22 -12.34 -5.59
N VAL A 48 -7.05 -11.02 -5.50
CA VAL A 48 -6.81 -10.13 -6.65
C VAL A 48 -5.44 -10.42 -7.25
N ASN A 49 -5.32 -10.40 -8.59
CA ASN A 49 -4.05 -10.63 -9.28
C ASN A 49 -2.89 -9.84 -8.61
N PRO A 50 -1.78 -10.50 -8.25
CA PRO A 50 -0.71 -9.84 -7.50
C PRO A 50 -0.04 -8.67 -8.24
N MET A 51 -0.17 -8.54 -9.58
CA MET A 51 0.28 -7.34 -10.32
C MET A 51 -0.36 -6.04 -9.81
N TRP A 52 -1.62 -6.06 -9.37
CA TRP A 52 -2.30 -4.87 -8.86
C TRP A 52 -1.66 -4.34 -7.59
N HIS A 53 -1.13 -5.22 -6.73
CA HIS A 53 -0.45 -4.82 -5.50
C HIS A 53 0.86 -4.09 -5.81
N TYR A 54 1.63 -4.57 -6.80
CA TYR A 54 2.83 -3.88 -7.25
C TYR A 54 2.53 -2.51 -7.85
N LEU A 55 1.51 -2.42 -8.72
CA LEU A 55 1.10 -1.15 -9.32
C LEU A 55 0.66 -0.13 -8.27
N LEU A 56 -0.20 -0.54 -7.33
CA LEU A 56 -0.64 0.32 -6.24
C LEU A 56 0.55 0.75 -5.37
N GLY A 57 1.47 -0.15 -5.03
CA GLY A 57 2.68 0.17 -4.28
C GLY A 57 3.52 1.26 -4.96
N VAL A 58 3.72 1.16 -6.28
CA VAL A 58 4.43 2.18 -7.07
C VAL A 58 3.69 3.52 -7.02
N ILE A 59 2.37 3.54 -7.19
CA ILE A 59 1.57 4.76 -7.10
C ILE A 59 1.70 5.41 -5.71
N TYR A 60 1.62 4.63 -4.64
CA TYR A 60 1.77 5.14 -3.27
C TYR A 60 3.17 5.71 -3.00
N ILE A 61 4.23 5.11 -3.55
CA ILE A 61 5.59 5.65 -3.44
C ILE A 61 5.69 7.02 -4.12
N PHE A 62 5.17 7.17 -5.33
CA PHE A 62 5.17 8.46 -6.02
C PHE A 62 4.34 9.51 -5.28
N LEU A 63 3.13 9.16 -4.86
CA LEU A 63 2.27 10.06 -4.07
C LEU A 63 2.96 10.48 -2.76
N GLY A 64 3.59 9.54 -2.06
CA GLY A 64 4.37 9.82 -0.85
C GLY A 64 5.54 10.75 -1.12
N PHE A 65 6.30 10.51 -2.18
CA PHE A 65 7.44 11.35 -2.57
C PHE A 65 7.02 12.79 -2.89
N PHE A 66 6.01 12.98 -3.74
CA PHE A 66 5.50 14.31 -4.07
C PHE A 66 4.89 15.01 -2.86
N SER A 67 4.18 14.27 -2.01
CA SER A 67 3.62 14.80 -0.77
C SER A 67 4.71 15.30 0.18
N VAL A 68 5.72 14.48 0.48
CA VAL A 68 6.81 14.86 1.39
C VAL A 68 7.64 16.00 0.81
N THR A 69 7.92 15.99 -0.50
CA THR A 69 8.68 17.06 -1.16
C THR A 69 7.92 18.39 -1.13
N GLY A 70 6.64 18.39 -1.50
CA GLY A 70 5.81 19.60 -1.51
C GLY A 70 5.64 20.19 -0.10
N ASN A 71 5.25 19.35 0.86
CA ASN A 71 5.08 19.79 2.25
C ASN A 71 6.42 20.19 2.89
N GLY A 72 7.49 19.46 2.59
CA GLY A 72 8.84 19.77 3.07
C GLY A 72 9.35 21.12 2.55
N LEU A 73 9.09 21.44 1.28
CA LEU A 73 9.46 22.72 0.67
C LEU A 73 8.70 23.89 1.32
N VAL A 74 7.41 23.71 1.61
CA VAL A 74 6.60 24.69 2.35
C VAL A 74 7.23 24.99 3.71
N VAL A 75 7.49 23.95 4.52
CA VAL A 75 8.12 24.12 5.85
C VAL A 75 9.51 24.74 5.73
N TYR A 76 10.30 24.33 4.74
CA TYR A 76 11.64 24.87 4.48
C TYR A 76 11.61 26.38 4.21
N LEU A 77 10.72 26.83 3.32
CA LEU A 77 10.55 28.24 3.00
C LEU A 77 10.02 29.04 4.20
N TYR A 78 9.03 28.53 4.93
CA TYR A 78 8.53 29.18 6.14
C TYR A 78 9.62 29.32 7.22
N THR A 79 10.50 28.33 7.36
CA THR A 79 11.59 28.36 8.34
C THR A 79 12.74 29.29 7.92
N LYS A 80 13.04 29.39 6.62
CA LYS A 80 14.14 30.23 6.08
C LYS A 80 13.74 31.69 5.83
N SER A 81 12.45 31.97 5.67
CA SER A 81 11.94 33.34 5.47
C SER A 81 12.07 34.18 6.75
N LYS A 82 13.23 34.82 6.94
CA LYS A 82 13.49 35.82 7.99
C LYS A 82 12.80 37.18 7.75
N ALA A 83 11.94 37.29 6.73
CA ALA A 83 11.52 38.56 6.14
C ALA A 83 10.38 39.31 6.84
N LEU A 84 9.75 38.75 7.88
CA LEU A 84 8.73 39.47 8.69
C LEU A 84 8.96 39.33 10.20
N LYS A 85 10.22 39.41 10.65
CA LYS A 85 10.55 39.62 12.07
C LYS A 85 10.71 41.11 12.43
N THR A 86 10.04 42.02 11.71
CA THR A 86 9.82 43.37 12.23
C THR A 86 8.56 43.31 13.09
N PRO A 87 8.65 43.32 14.43
CA PRO A 87 7.49 43.68 15.23
C PRO A 87 7.06 45.06 14.75
N LEU A 88 5.93 45.12 14.07
CA LEU A 88 5.18 46.36 13.92
C LEU A 88 4.99 46.92 15.33
N THR A 89 5.02 48.25 15.45
CA THR A 89 4.76 49.05 16.67
C THR A 89 6.02 49.57 17.39
N SER A 90 6.58 50.64 16.84
CA SER A 90 7.06 51.78 17.63
C SER A 90 6.06 52.91 17.39
N LEU A 91 4.91 52.85 18.06
CA LEU A 91 4.01 53.99 18.25
C LEU A 91 4.30 54.60 19.63
#